data_AF-A0A1M7Y9L3-F1
#
_entry.id   AF-A0A1M7Y9L3-F1
#
_cell.length_a   1.000
_cell.length_b   1.000
_cell.length_c   1.000
_cell.angle_alpha   90.00
_cell.angle_beta   90.00
_cell.angle_gamma   90.00
#
_symmetry.space_group_name_H-M   'P 1'
#
loop_
_entity.id
_entity.type
_entity.pdbx_description
1 polymer ?
#
loop_
_entity_poly.entity_id
_entity_poly.type
_entity_poly.pdbx_seq_one_letter_code
_entity_poly.pdbx_strand_id
1 'polypeptide(L)'
;MKRVFKKLLTCAVILTAVFSLLQIRAMASPKVYSTTIYLDKPHNYEVFDLDMPKDGKIKINAKIRDTGTIPGILTVSIQKNYKEGSPKVKEITGITAATPVTDLEVELSKGEYCISYKLSNATGDLTDTEIFLSCTAEILSTSVTNISELKVNSINSFDQITDKGYEELKFGDGKNDNNIVIPFTVKNGGGLYISMAPGKERFEDIIGAVYKDKECTKAVGKSFRLESVVEPESFLRNLPDSGTYYVKFTLDNIDYEPAGETKFLVKLYEINGADRAITFGKPTLAYQDKAGKKINYKITVKTTGYLVVDVNPADTSTGGKASFRLLDKNKKAITKSSTVYNAQEDDSTEYGPVEKYYTVPAGTYYIQVTASDSIYELVGSLEKCKTNAGPSKAKAKSLKVMKTFANGYFTTADSTAEVDWYKFTANSNQFIQVYMRYVLDGKFDYEVLNSKGKVLYKLSKGFTSKEGAYQVAYSNYFDKGTYYIKIYKSGTASSVSYTLQLLDYEYLKN
;
A
#
# COMPACT_ATOMS: atom_id res chain seq x y z
N MET A 1 -11.31 -45.00 -41.92
CA MET A 1 -11.48 -43.96 -42.98
C MET A 1 -12.19 -42.69 -42.45
N LYS A 2 -11.77 -42.14 -41.30
CA LYS A 2 -12.31 -40.89 -40.70
C LYS A 2 -11.22 -40.13 -39.93
N ARG A 3 -10.02 -40.00 -40.52
CA ARG A 3 -8.90 -39.21 -39.95
C ARG A 3 -8.19 -38.29 -40.95
N VAL A 4 -8.68 -38.20 -42.19
CA VAL A 4 -8.09 -37.37 -43.26
C VAL A 4 -8.95 -36.15 -43.62
N PHE A 5 -10.21 -36.09 -43.15
CA PHE A 5 -11.10 -34.95 -43.47
C PHE A 5 -11.03 -33.77 -42.48
N LYS A 6 -10.21 -33.86 -41.42
CA LYS A 6 -10.06 -32.78 -40.40
C LYS A 6 -8.79 -31.94 -40.56
N LYS A 7 -7.96 -32.21 -41.58
CA LYS A 7 -6.74 -31.45 -41.90
C LYS A 7 -6.86 -30.55 -43.14
N LEU A 8 -8.02 -30.55 -43.82
CA LEU A 8 -8.27 -29.69 -44.99
C LEU A 8 -9.07 -28.41 -44.66
N LEU A 9 -9.52 -28.24 -43.41
CA LEU A 9 -10.19 -27.01 -42.94
C LEU A 9 -9.26 -26.09 -42.13
N THR A 10 -7.96 -26.38 -42.09
CA THR A 10 -6.96 -25.59 -41.34
C THR A 10 -6.02 -24.80 -42.26
N CYS A 11 -6.13 -24.94 -43.58
CA CYS A 11 -5.34 -24.18 -44.56
C CYS A 11 -6.12 -23.06 -45.28
N ALA A 12 -7.42 -22.90 -45.00
CA ALA A 12 -8.23 -21.80 -45.53
C ALA A 12 -8.51 -20.68 -44.50
N VAL A 13 -8.05 -20.83 -43.25
CA VAL A 13 -8.21 -19.81 -42.18
C VAL A 13 -6.90 -19.07 -41.88
N ILE A 14 -5.78 -19.51 -42.48
CA ILE A 14 -4.46 -18.87 -42.31
C ILE A 14 -4.17 -17.85 -43.43
N LEU A 15 -5.02 -17.76 -44.46
CA LEU A 15 -4.88 -16.77 -45.53
C LEU A 15 -5.72 -15.48 -45.34
N THR A 16 -6.44 -15.35 -44.21
CA THR A 16 -7.16 -14.13 -43.80
C THR A 16 -6.55 -13.43 -42.58
N ALA A 17 -5.43 -13.95 -42.06
CA ALA A 17 -4.72 -13.37 -40.91
C ALA A 17 -3.42 -12.63 -41.27
N VAL A 18 -3.08 -12.52 -42.56
CA VAL A 18 -1.89 -11.80 -43.06
C VAL A 18 -2.25 -10.50 -43.81
N PHE A 19 -3.53 -10.13 -43.86
CA PHE A 19 -4.01 -8.88 -44.47
C PHE A 19 -4.68 -7.89 -43.49
N SER A 20 -4.53 -8.08 -42.17
CA SER A 20 -4.96 -7.10 -41.15
C SER A 20 -3.82 -6.28 -40.54
N LEU A 21 -2.62 -6.31 -41.16
CA LEU A 21 -1.51 -5.38 -40.89
C LEU A 21 -1.54 -4.12 -41.80
N LEU A 22 -2.65 -3.90 -42.51
CA LEU A 22 -2.95 -2.60 -43.11
C LEU A 22 -3.61 -1.72 -42.05
N GLN A 23 -2.75 -0.91 -41.42
CA GLN A 23 -3.05 0.36 -40.78
C GLN A 23 -4.54 0.65 -40.55
N ILE A 24 -5.07 0.21 -39.40
CA ILE A 24 -6.17 0.95 -38.79
C ILE A 24 -5.54 2.23 -38.23
N ARG A 25 -5.29 3.19 -39.12
CA ARG A 25 -5.40 4.60 -38.74
C ARG A 25 -6.90 4.82 -38.57
N ALA A 26 -7.43 4.44 -37.41
CA ALA A 26 -8.68 5.01 -36.96
C ALA A 26 -8.39 6.48 -36.70
N MET A 27 -8.56 7.32 -37.72
CA MET A 27 -8.59 8.76 -37.53
C MET A 27 -9.70 9.00 -36.51
N ALA A 28 -9.33 9.54 -35.36
CA ALA A 28 -10.25 9.95 -34.32
C ALA A 28 -11.34 10.79 -35.00
N SER A 29 -12.61 10.44 -34.81
CA SER A 29 -13.68 11.31 -35.29
C SER A 29 -13.62 12.56 -34.41
N PRO A 30 -13.23 13.73 -34.95
CA PRO A 30 -13.08 14.92 -34.15
C PRO A 30 -14.39 15.28 -33.47
N LYS A 31 -14.32 15.92 -32.31
CA LYS A 31 -15.48 16.54 -31.69
C LYS A 31 -15.91 17.69 -32.61
N VAL A 32 -16.91 17.43 -33.43
CA VAL A 32 -17.46 18.40 -34.40
C VAL A 32 -18.30 19.40 -33.62
N TYR A 33 -17.74 20.57 -33.35
CA TYR A 33 -18.52 21.75 -33.00
C TYR A 33 -19.05 22.33 -34.31
N SER A 34 -20.29 21.97 -34.68
CA SER A 34 -20.95 22.56 -35.84
C SER A 34 -21.91 23.65 -35.38
N THR A 35 -21.64 24.90 -35.74
CA THR A 35 -22.66 25.94 -35.75
C THR A 35 -23.13 26.12 -37.19
N THR A 36 -24.44 26.07 -37.41
CA THR A 36 -25.06 26.43 -38.69
C THR A 36 -25.90 27.66 -38.42
N ILE A 37 -25.50 28.80 -38.99
CA ILE A 37 -26.24 30.03 -38.81
C ILE A 37 -27.12 30.21 -40.05
N TYR A 38 -28.43 30.25 -39.83
CA TYR A 38 -29.43 30.62 -40.83
C TYR A 38 -29.76 32.10 -40.63
N LEU A 39 -29.44 32.93 -41.61
CA LEU A 39 -29.64 34.36 -41.52
C LEU A 39 -30.72 34.77 -42.51
N ASP A 40 -31.87 35.13 -41.95
CA ASP A 40 -33.04 35.67 -42.67
C ASP A 40 -33.25 37.16 -42.32
N LYS A 41 -32.15 37.88 -42.04
CA LYS A 41 -32.18 39.29 -41.60
C LYS A 41 -31.13 40.13 -42.34
N PRO A 42 -31.38 41.44 -42.54
CA PRO A 42 -30.53 42.35 -43.30
C PRO A 42 -29.25 42.77 -42.55
N HIS A 43 -28.68 41.89 -41.73
CA HIS A 43 -27.40 42.15 -41.06
C HIS A 43 -26.27 41.78 -42.01
N ASN A 44 -25.47 42.78 -42.39
CA ASN A 44 -24.33 42.61 -43.28
C ASN A 44 -23.06 42.15 -42.54
N TYR A 45 -23.14 41.92 -41.22
CA TYR A 45 -22.03 41.57 -40.35
C TYR A 45 -22.48 40.90 -39.05
N GLU A 46 -21.77 39.85 -38.63
CA GLU A 46 -21.91 39.21 -37.32
C GLU A 46 -20.60 38.52 -36.92
N VAL A 47 -20.48 38.24 -35.62
CA VAL A 47 -19.30 37.63 -35.00
C VAL A 47 -19.72 36.45 -34.12
N PHE A 48 -18.94 35.37 -34.19
CA PHE A 48 -19.08 34.21 -33.33
C PHE A 48 -17.75 33.91 -32.63
N ASP A 49 -17.83 33.60 -31.34
CA ASP A 49 -16.68 33.21 -30.55
C ASP A 49 -16.34 31.74 -30.80
N LEU A 50 -15.05 31.48 -30.98
CA LEU A 50 -14.47 30.14 -31.10
C LEU A 50 -13.32 30.04 -30.11
N ASP A 51 -13.51 29.29 -29.04
CA ASP A 51 -12.41 28.92 -28.16
C ASP A 51 -11.71 27.66 -28.68
N MET A 52 -10.42 27.78 -29.00
CA MET A 52 -9.57 26.63 -29.32
C MET A 52 -8.86 26.21 -28.04
N PRO A 53 -9.30 25.11 -27.38
CA PRO A 53 -8.71 24.73 -26.09
C PRO A 53 -7.27 24.21 -26.22
N LYS A 54 -6.84 23.89 -27.44
CA LYS A 54 -5.47 23.52 -27.84
C LYS A 54 -5.25 23.76 -29.34
N ASP A 55 -4.00 23.57 -29.79
CA ASP A 55 -3.63 23.64 -31.20
C ASP A 55 -4.41 22.59 -32.02
N GLY A 56 -4.92 22.99 -33.19
CA GLY A 56 -5.74 22.13 -34.02
C GLY A 56 -6.10 22.74 -35.37
N LYS A 57 -7.09 22.15 -36.05
CA LYS A 57 -7.59 22.63 -37.33
C LYS A 57 -9.08 22.95 -37.24
N ILE A 58 -9.53 23.90 -38.04
CA ILE A 58 -10.97 24.10 -38.27
C ILE A 58 -11.26 23.95 -39.76
N LYS A 59 -12.42 23.36 -40.06
CA LYS A 59 -12.99 23.21 -41.40
C LYS A 59 -14.12 24.22 -41.58
N ILE A 60 -13.98 25.07 -42.59
CA ILE A 60 -14.95 26.14 -42.90
C ILE A 60 -15.71 25.76 -44.15
N ASN A 61 -17.03 25.80 -44.05
CA ASN A 61 -17.97 25.58 -45.13
C ASN A 61 -18.89 26.81 -45.23
N ALA A 62 -18.71 27.63 -46.27
CA ALA A 62 -19.46 28.87 -46.48
C ALA A 62 -20.16 28.86 -47.83
N LYS A 63 -21.48 29.04 -47.83
CA LYS A 63 -22.33 29.06 -49.01
C LYS A 63 -23.27 30.26 -48.95
N ILE A 64 -23.58 30.81 -50.12
CA ILE A 64 -24.60 31.84 -50.29
C ILE A 64 -25.68 31.27 -51.21
N ARG A 65 -26.93 31.65 -50.96
CA ARG A 65 -28.02 31.47 -51.91
C ARG A 65 -28.57 32.84 -52.26
N ASP A 66 -28.50 33.18 -53.54
CA ASP A 66 -29.14 34.38 -54.07
C ASP A 66 -30.57 34.04 -54.50
N THR A 67 -31.57 34.79 -54.04
CA THR A 67 -32.98 34.66 -54.47
C THR A 67 -33.40 35.74 -55.46
N GLY A 68 -32.60 36.81 -55.58
CA GLY A 68 -32.79 37.94 -56.49
C GLY A 68 -31.85 37.97 -57.69
N THR A 69 -31.82 39.09 -58.41
CA THR A 69 -31.02 39.26 -59.65
C THR A 69 -29.62 39.81 -59.42
N ILE A 70 -29.30 40.28 -58.20
CA ILE A 70 -28.01 40.88 -57.85
C ILE A 70 -27.27 39.91 -56.92
N PRO A 71 -26.16 39.29 -57.35
CA PRO A 71 -25.43 38.33 -56.54
C PRO A 71 -24.80 38.95 -55.29
N GLY A 72 -24.90 38.25 -54.16
CA GLY A 72 -24.16 38.54 -52.95
C GLY A 72 -22.69 38.10 -53.02
N ILE A 73 -21.84 38.83 -52.29
CA ILE A 73 -20.42 38.53 -52.08
C ILE A 73 -20.16 38.47 -50.58
N LEU A 74 -19.77 37.29 -50.10
CA LEU A 74 -19.44 37.05 -48.69
C LEU A 74 -17.92 37.08 -48.49
N THR A 75 -17.53 37.72 -47.39
CA THR A 75 -16.18 37.64 -46.81
C THR A 75 -16.27 36.97 -45.45
N VAL A 76 -15.42 35.99 -45.18
CA VAL A 76 -15.29 35.34 -43.87
C VAL A 76 -13.87 35.61 -43.34
N SER A 77 -13.78 36.05 -42.08
CA SER A 77 -12.50 36.33 -41.41
C SER A 77 -12.42 35.59 -40.08
N ILE A 78 -11.24 35.06 -39.77
CA ILE A 78 -10.87 34.50 -38.48
C ILE A 78 -9.82 35.41 -37.85
N GLN A 79 -10.07 35.85 -36.63
CA GLN A 79 -9.26 36.87 -35.95
C GLN A 79 -8.94 36.42 -34.51
N LYS A 80 -7.81 36.85 -33.96
CA LYS A 80 -7.51 36.66 -32.53
C LYS A 80 -8.18 37.76 -31.70
N ASN A 81 -8.97 37.40 -30.70
CA ASN A 81 -9.75 38.29 -29.82
C ASN A 81 -10.90 39.06 -30.52
N TYR A 82 -11.85 39.55 -29.71
CA TYR A 82 -13.03 40.30 -30.14
C TYR A 82 -12.76 41.81 -30.27
N LYS A 83 -11.95 42.24 -31.26
CA LYS A 83 -11.78 43.69 -31.56
C LYS A 83 -11.63 43.93 -33.06
N GLU A 84 -12.37 44.90 -33.60
CA GLU A 84 -12.19 45.40 -34.96
C GLU A 84 -10.73 45.85 -35.17
N GLY A 85 -10.08 45.37 -36.23
CA GLY A 85 -8.65 45.60 -36.49
C GLY A 85 -7.69 44.62 -35.83
N SER A 86 -8.19 43.57 -35.16
CA SER A 86 -7.34 42.49 -34.64
C SER A 86 -6.61 41.75 -35.77
N PRO A 87 -5.43 41.15 -35.50
CA PRO A 87 -4.72 40.37 -36.49
C PRO A 87 -5.60 39.23 -37.04
N LYS A 88 -5.85 39.28 -38.35
CA LYS A 88 -6.55 38.22 -39.06
C LYS A 88 -5.62 37.03 -39.23
N VAL A 89 -6.06 35.88 -38.74
CA VAL A 89 -5.38 34.59 -38.94
C VAL A 89 -5.67 34.08 -40.35
N LYS A 90 -6.90 34.28 -40.82
CA LYS A 90 -7.31 33.93 -42.18
C LYS A 90 -8.45 34.86 -42.62
N GLU A 91 -8.43 35.23 -43.89
CA GLU A 91 -9.54 35.94 -44.54
C GLU A 91 -9.82 35.28 -45.90
N ILE A 92 -11.11 35.13 -46.21
CA ILE A 92 -11.61 34.50 -47.43
C ILE A 92 -12.62 35.47 -48.03
N THR A 93 -12.32 36.01 -49.20
CA THR A 93 -13.15 36.98 -49.91
C THR A 93 -13.71 36.37 -51.20
N GLY A 94 -14.72 37.03 -51.79
CA GLY A 94 -15.22 36.64 -53.11
C GLY A 94 -16.06 35.36 -53.12
N ILE A 95 -16.62 34.96 -51.98
CA ILE A 95 -17.52 33.80 -51.89
C ILE A 95 -18.85 34.21 -52.53
N THR A 96 -19.37 33.41 -53.45
CA THR A 96 -20.65 33.66 -54.16
C THR A 96 -21.48 32.38 -54.21
N ALA A 97 -22.74 32.45 -54.64
CA ALA A 97 -23.56 31.26 -54.87
C ALA A 97 -22.93 30.29 -55.90
N ALA A 98 -22.23 30.81 -56.91
CA ALA A 98 -21.54 30.00 -57.92
C ALA A 98 -20.18 29.46 -57.43
N THR A 99 -19.56 30.10 -56.43
CA THR A 99 -18.24 29.76 -55.90
C THR A 99 -18.26 29.63 -54.38
N PRO A 100 -18.90 28.58 -53.84
CA PRO A 100 -18.89 28.31 -52.41
C PRO A 100 -17.51 27.88 -51.91
N VAL A 101 -17.29 28.03 -50.61
CA VAL A 101 -16.12 27.46 -49.91
C VAL A 101 -16.56 26.18 -49.22
N THR A 102 -15.90 25.07 -49.55
CA THR A 102 -16.15 23.78 -48.92
C THR A 102 -14.87 23.19 -48.33
N ASP A 103 -14.95 22.72 -47.10
CA ASP A 103 -13.88 22.03 -46.35
C ASP A 103 -12.53 22.77 -46.32
N LEU A 104 -12.54 24.11 -46.24
CA LEU A 104 -11.30 24.85 -46.08
C LEU A 104 -10.71 24.63 -44.68
N GLU A 105 -9.51 24.06 -44.63
CA GLU A 105 -8.76 23.87 -43.37
C GLU A 105 -7.96 25.11 -42.98
N VAL A 106 -8.06 25.50 -41.71
CA VAL A 106 -7.24 26.55 -41.09
C VAL A 106 -6.63 26.03 -39.79
N GLU A 107 -5.30 26.09 -39.68
CA GLU A 107 -4.58 25.74 -38.45
C GLU A 107 -4.66 26.89 -37.45
N LEU A 108 -5.08 26.57 -36.21
CA LEU A 108 -5.20 27.53 -35.12
C LEU A 108 -4.43 27.00 -33.89
N SER A 109 -3.73 27.89 -33.19
CA SER A 109 -3.12 27.59 -31.89
C SER A 109 -4.16 27.66 -30.76
N LYS A 110 -3.86 27.16 -29.57
CA LYS A 110 -4.68 27.41 -28.36
C LYS A 110 -5.01 28.89 -28.20
N GLY A 111 -6.26 29.21 -27.89
CA GLY A 111 -6.72 30.55 -27.55
C GLY A 111 -8.10 30.90 -28.09
N GLU A 112 -8.53 32.13 -27.80
CA GLU A 112 -9.83 32.66 -28.19
C GLU A 112 -9.75 33.32 -29.58
N TYR A 113 -10.63 32.86 -30.47
CA TYR A 113 -10.79 33.37 -31.81
C TYR A 113 -12.20 33.91 -32.01
N CYS A 114 -12.30 34.82 -32.96
CA CYS A 114 -13.57 35.32 -33.46
C CYS A 114 -13.66 34.97 -34.95
N ILE A 115 -14.80 34.41 -35.36
CA ILE A 115 -15.16 34.24 -36.76
C ILE A 115 -16.20 35.29 -37.09
N SER A 116 -15.87 36.18 -38.02
CA SER A 116 -16.77 37.23 -38.49
C SER A 116 -17.08 37.04 -39.97
N TYR A 117 -18.30 37.36 -40.39
CA TYR A 117 -18.62 37.46 -41.81
C TYR A 117 -19.02 38.88 -42.20
N LYS A 118 -18.83 39.22 -43.48
CA LYS A 118 -19.34 40.45 -44.09
C LYS A 118 -20.00 40.13 -45.42
N LEU A 119 -21.28 40.48 -45.56
CA LEU A 119 -22.03 40.34 -46.81
C LEU A 119 -22.12 41.70 -47.53
N SER A 120 -21.92 41.69 -48.84
CA SER A 120 -22.03 42.88 -49.68
C SER A 120 -22.57 42.51 -51.05
N ASN A 121 -23.17 43.46 -51.77
CA ASN A 121 -23.48 43.33 -53.18
C ASN A 121 -23.30 44.69 -53.89
N ALA A 122 -23.57 44.73 -55.20
CA ALA A 122 -23.32 45.93 -56.01
C ALA A 122 -24.22 47.14 -55.67
N THR A 123 -25.39 46.92 -55.06
CA THR A 123 -26.40 47.97 -54.78
C THR A 123 -26.51 48.34 -53.31
N GLY A 124 -25.94 47.54 -52.41
CA GLY A 124 -26.09 47.66 -50.95
C GLY A 124 -27.40 47.07 -50.41
N ASP A 125 -28.29 46.56 -51.27
CA ASP A 125 -29.57 45.97 -50.87
C ASP A 125 -29.43 44.45 -50.70
N LEU A 126 -29.47 43.97 -49.46
CA LEU A 126 -29.24 42.56 -49.12
C LEU A 126 -30.53 41.76 -48.88
N THR A 127 -31.70 42.31 -49.26
CA THR A 127 -33.01 41.71 -48.94
C THR A 127 -33.28 40.38 -49.66
N ASP A 128 -32.57 40.10 -50.76
CA ASP A 128 -32.72 38.89 -51.59
C ASP A 128 -31.51 37.93 -51.52
N THR A 129 -30.79 37.88 -50.39
CA THR A 129 -29.61 37.02 -50.21
C THR A 129 -29.64 36.27 -48.89
N GLU A 130 -29.64 34.94 -48.95
CA GLU A 130 -29.53 34.04 -47.79
C GLU A 130 -28.07 33.55 -47.64
N ILE A 131 -27.57 33.53 -46.39
CA ILE A 131 -26.23 33.02 -46.07
C ILE A 131 -26.36 31.70 -45.31
N PHE A 132 -25.59 30.69 -45.74
CA PHE A 132 -25.37 29.45 -45.01
C PHE A 132 -23.90 29.36 -44.64
N LEU A 133 -23.57 29.77 -43.41
CA LEU A 133 -22.23 29.62 -42.86
C LEU A 133 -22.22 28.48 -41.84
N SER A 134 -21.37 27.49 -42.09
CA SER A 134 -21.08 26.41 -41.15
C SER A 134 -19.59 26.33 -40.87
N CYS A 135 -19.23 26.39 -39.60
CA CYS A 135 -17.87 26.15 -39.15
C CYS A 135 -17.86 24.86 -38.34
N THR A 136 -16.94 23.96 -38.66
CA THR A 136 -16.69 22.73 -37.92
C THR A 136 -15.26 22.74 -37.41
N ALA A 137 -15.05 22.77 -36.10
CA ALA A 137 -13.71 22.60 -35.56
C ALA A 137 -13.32 21.11 -35.56
N GLU A 138 -12.12 20.80 -36.04
CA GLU A 138 -11.47 19.49 -35.92
C GLU A 138 -10.28 19.62 -34.96
N ILE A 139 -10.57 19.42 -33.68
CA ILE A 139 -9.55 19.42 -32.65
C ILE A 139 -8.80 18.08 -32.71
N LEU A 140 -7.51 18.12 -33.06
CA LEU A 140 -6.65 16.93 -33.10
C LEU A 140 -6.50 16.36 -31.70
N SER A 141 -6.70 15.05 -31.49
CA SER A 141 -6.45 14.41 -30.18
C SER A 141 -4.96 14.47 -29.82
N THR A 142 -4.66 14.69 -28.54
CA THR A 142 -3.32 14.65 -27.97
C THR A 142 -3.02 13.20 -27.61
N SER A 143 -2.23 12.53 -28.43
CA SER A 143 -1.70 11.21 -28.09
C SER A 143 -0.48 11.35 -27.18
N VAL A 144 -0.41 10.56 -26.11
CA VAL A 144 0.72 10.54 -25.18
C VAL A 144 1.46 9.22 -25.25
N THR A 145 2.76 9.25 -24.97
CA THR A 145 3.58 8.04 -24.80
C THR A 145 3.97 7.92 -23.34
N ASN A 146 3.54 6.84 -22.69
CA ASN A 146 3.94 6.51 -21.33
C ASN A 146 5.20 5.63 -21.32
N ILE A 147 5.83 5.55 -20.15
CA ILE A 147 6.90 4.57 -19.89
C ILE A 147 6.42 3.14 -20.16
N SER A 148 7.34 2.27 -20.58
CA SER A 148 7.03 0.91 -21.00
C SER A 148 6.90 -0.10 -19.85
N GLU A 149 7.43 0.22 -18.67
CA GLU A 149 7.38 -0.61 -17.46
C GLU A 149 7.50 0.29 -16.23
N LEU A 150 6.75 0.00 -15.16
CA LEU A 150 6.87 0.69 -13.88
C LEU A 150 7.99 0.08 -13.05
N LYS A 151 8.80 0.93 -12.41
CA LYS A 151 9.85 0.47 -11.51
C LYS A 151 9.27 0.07 -10.15
N VAL A 152 9.58 -1.16 -9.74
CA VAL A 152 9.26 -1.66 -8.39
C VAL A 152 10.49 -1.57 -7.49
N ASN A 153 10.34 -0.90 -6.35
CA ASN A 153 11.41 -0.77 -5.35
C ASN A 153 11.20 -1.78 -4.22
N SER A 154 12.11 -2.74 -4.05
CA SER A 154 12.05 -3.64 -2.90
C SER A 154 12.45 -2.90 -1.61
N ILE A 155 11.62 -2.99 -0.58
CA ILE A 155 11.84 -2.31 0.72
C ILE A 155 11.80 -3.29 1.88
N ASN A 156 12.53 -2.96 2.94
CA ASN A 156 12.67 -3.71 4.19
C ASN A 156 12.42 -2.85 5.44
N SER A 157 12.14 -1.54 5.30
CA SER A 157 11.71 -0.65 6.39
C SER A 157 10.76 0.44 5.86
N PHE A 158 9.93 1.02 6.73
CA PHE A 158 9.01 2.11 6.35
C PHE A 158 9.74 3.38 5.90
N ASP A 159 10.92 3.69 6.46
CA ASP A 159 11.73 4.86 6.08
C ASP A 159 12.17 4.88 4.60
N GLN A 160 12.05 3.75 3.90
CA GLN A 160 12.36 3.66 2.47
C GLN A 160 11.18 4.11 1.59
N ILE A 161 10.01 4.34 2.16
CA ILE A 161 8.87 4.97 1.50
C ILE A 161 9.14 6.47 1.49
N THR A 162 9.19 7.06 0.30
CA THR A 162 9.55 8.48 0.13
C THR A 162 8.62 9.17 -0.87
N ASP A 163 8.39 10.46 -0.66
CA ASP A 163 7.62 11.31 -1.59
C ASP A 163 8.41 11.78 -2.83
N LYS A 164 9.64 11.28 -3.00
CA LYS A 164 10.48 11.56 -4.18
C LYS A 164 10.56 10.36 -5.11
N GLY A 165 10.83 10.62 -6.38
CA GLY A 165 11.09 9.58 -7.39
C GLY A 165 9.85 8.81 -7.82
N TYR A 166 8.70 9.48 -7.89
CA TYR A 166 7.52 8.98 -8.59
C TYR A 166 7.77 8.92 -10.09
N GLU A 167 7.08 7.99 -10.75
CA GLU A 167 6.95 7.94 -12.21
C GLU A 167 5.69 8.71 -12.62
N GLU A 168 5.83 9.60 -13.60
CA GLU A 168 4.70 10.37 -14.15
C GLU A 168 4.04 9.58 -15.27
N LEU A 169 2.72 9.38 -15.15
CA LEU A 169 1.89 8.78 -16.17
C LEU A 169 0.87 9.80 -16.69
N LYS A 170 0.49 9.64 -17.96
CA LYS A 170 -0.33 10.60 -18.69
C LYS A 170 -1.45 9.91 -19.45
N PHE A 171 -2.65 10.46 -19.37
CA PHE A 171 -3.73 10.19 -20.30
C PHE A 171 -3.72 11.25 -21.41
N GLY A 172 -4.03 10.81 -22.63
CA GLY A 172 -4.39 11.71 -23.73
C GLY A 172 -5.88 12.09 -23.64
N ASP A 173 -6.34 12.93 -24.56
CA ASP A 173 -7.75 13.31 -24.67
C ASP A 173 -8.48 12.66 -25.85
N GLY A 174 -7.86 11.67 -26.49
CA GLY A 174 -8.55 10.80 -27.44
C GLY A 174 -9.57 9.90 -26.73
N LYS A 175 -10.69 9.58 -27.38
CA LYS A 175 -11.74 8.67 -26.84
C LYS A 175 -11.24 7.30 -26.37
N ASN A 176 -10.07 6.85 -26.82
CA ASN A 176 -9.47 5.57 -26.45
C ASN A 176 -8.29 5.72 -25.46
N ASP A 177 -7.92 6.95 -25.11
CA ASP A 177 -6.72 7.24 -24.30
C ASP A 177 -7.03 7.36 -22.80
N ASN A 178 -8.26 7.03 -22.39
CA ASN A 178 -8.67 6.98 -20.99
C ASN A 178 -8.16 5.75 -20.23
N ASN A 179 -7.40 4.86 -20.88
CA ASN A 179 -6.86 3.65 -20.27
C ASN A 179 -5.34 3.57 -20.48
N ILE A 180 -4.60 3.33 -19.42
CA ILE A 180 -3.16 3.08 -19.43
C ILE A 180 -2.93 1.68 -18.86
N VAL A 181 -2.23 0.81 -19.58
CA VAL A 181 -1.83 -0.52 -19.09
C VAL A 181 -0.31 -0.61 -19.12
N ILE A 182 0.32 -0.70 -17.95
CA ILE A 182 1.79 -0.75 -17.84
C ILE A 182 2.20 -1.99 -17.04
N PRO A 183 3.15 -2.79 -17.56
CA PRO A 183 3.70 -3.92 -16.83
C PRO A 183 4.59 -3.46 -15.67
N PHE A 184 4.77 -4.35 -14.70
CA PHE A 184 5.79 -4.25 -13.67
C PHE A 184 6.18 -5.66 -13.19
N THR A 185 7.41 -5.82 -12.72
CA THR A 185 7.93 -7.13 -12.32
C THR A 185 8.27 -7.18 -10.83
N VAL A 186 7.79 -8.21 -10.14
CA VAL A 186 8.10 -8.48 -8.72
C VAL A 186 8.92 -9.75 -8.56
N LYS A 187 9.88 -9.75 -7.64
CA LYS A 187 10.88 -10.82 -7.53
C LYS A 187 10.43 -11.99 -6.66
N ASN A 188 9.69 -11.71 -5.59
CA ASN A 188 9.40 -12.70 -4.55
C ASN A 188 7.90 -12.91 -4.31
N GLY A 189 7.05 -12.05 -4.88
CA GLY A 189 5.65 -11.95 -4.47
C GLY A 189 5.53 -11.38 -3.05
N GLY A 190 4.29 -11.21 -2.57
CA GLY A 190 4.00 -10.58 -1.29
C GLY A 190 3.20 -9.29 -1.45
N GLY A 191 3.53 -8.26 -0.67
CA GLY A 191 2.79 -7.00 -0.65
C GLY A 191 3.29 -6.06 -1.74
N LEU A 192 2.40 -5.55 -2.57
CA LEU A 192 2.65 -4.41 -3.43
C LEU A 192 2.03 -3.17 -2.77
N TYR A 193 2.87 -2.26 -2.32
CA TYR A 193 2.46 -0.93 -1.87
C TYR A 193 2.51 0.01 -3.07
N ILE A 194 1.36 0.59 -3.40
CA ILE A 194 1.13 1.45 -4.55
C ILE A 194 0.86 2.84 -3.99
N SER A 195 1.77 3.78 -4.20
CA SER A 195 1.56 5.17 -3.83
C SER A 195 1.22 5.97 -5.08
N MET A 196 0.17 6.76 -5.01
CA MET A 196 -0.31 7.60 -6.10
C MET A 196 -0.46 9.03 -5.61
N ALA A 197 -0.17 10.01 -6.44
CA ALA A 197 -0.39 11.41 -6.12
C ALA A 197 -0.99 12.16 -7.33
N PRO A 198 -1.86 13.16 -7.10
CA PRO A 198 -2.38 13.95 -8.19
C PRO A 198 -1.25 14.71 -8.89
N GLY A 199 -1.37 14.85 -10.21
CA GLY A 199 -0.55 15.82 -10.95
C GLY A 199 -1.00 17.25 -10.67
N LYS A 200 -0.40 18.23 -11.36
CA LYS A 200 -0.81 19.65 -11.29
C LYS A 200 -2.18 19.94 -11.95
N GLU A 201 -2.80 18.93 -12.57
CA GLU A 201 -3.96 19.06 -13.47
C GLU A 201 -5.24 18.52 -12.81
N ARG A 202 -6.41 18.99 -13.26
CA ARG A 202 -7.71 18.57 -12.72
C ARG A 202 -8.21 17.31 -13.44
N PHE A 203 -8.58 16.31 -12.66
CA PHE A 203 -9.37 15.14 -13.06
C PHE A 203 -10.46 14.89 -12.02
N GLU A 204 -11.41 13.99 -12.26
CA GLU A 204 -12.34 13.56 -11.20
C GLU A 204 -11.70 12.38 -10.46
N ASP A 205 -11.64 11.21 -11.13
CA ASP A 205 -11.12 9.98 -10.55
C ASP A 205 -10.10 9.30 -11.48
N ILE A 206 -9.04 8.73 -10.89
CA ILE A 206 -8.19 7.74 -11.55
C ILE A 206 -8.38 6.39 -10.85
N ILE A 207 -8.95 5.43 -11.59
CA ILE A 207 -9.22 4.09 -11.09
C ILE A 207 -8.08 3.15 -11.51
N GLY A 208 -7.37 2.60 -10.53
CA GLY A 208 -6.33 1.60 -10.74
C GLY A 208 -6.77 0.18 -10.41
N ALA A 209 -6.26 -0.80 -11.16
CA ALA A 209 -6.41 -2.23 -10.85
C ALA A 209 -5.20 -3.04 -11.33
N VAL A 210 -4.80 -4.05 -10.55
CA VAL A 210 -3.67 -4.95 -10.88
C VAL A 210 -4.19 -6.24 -11.51
N TYR A 211 -3.48 -6.76 -12.50
CA TYR A 211 -3.82 -7.95 -13.27
C TYR A 211 -2.62 -8.89 -13.44
N LYS A 212 -2.88 -10.20 -13.56
CA LYS A 212 -1.87 -11.22 -13.89
C LYS A 212 -1.52 -11.29 -15.37
N ASP A 213 -2.31 -10.65 -16.24
CA ASP A 213 -2.23 -10.74 -17.70
C ASP A 213 -2.35 -9.37 -18.37
N LYS A 214 -1.75 -9.25 -19.56
CA LYS A 214 -1.67 -7.98 -20.31
C LYS A 214 -3.04 -7.51 -20.79
N GLU A 215 -3.92 -8.46 -21.11
CA GLU A 215 -5.28 -8.24 -21.57
C GLU A 215 -6.22 -7.79 -20.44
N CYS A 216 -5.72 -7.74 -19.20
CA CYS A 216 -6.46 -7.33 -18.01
C CYS A 216 -7.72 -8.16 -17.76
N THR A 217 -7.66 -9.48 -17.93
CA THR A 217 -8.80 -10.39 -17.69
C THR A 217 -8.74 -11.10 -16.33
N LYS A 218 -7.56 -11.11 -15.68
CA LYS A 218 -7.32 -11.80 -14.40
C LYS A 218 -6.89 -10.82 -13.31
N ALA A 219 -7.86 -10.16 -12.68
CA ALA A 219 -7.62 -9.17 -11.63
C ALA A 219 -6.95 -9.78 -10.37
N VAL A 220 -6.16 -8.94 -9.69
CA VAL A 220 -5.43 -9.26 -8.46
C VAL A 220 -5.85 -8.27 -7.37
N GLY A 221 -6.80 -8.71 -6.53
CA GLY A 221 -7.39 -7.87 -5.49
C GLY A 221 -8.45 -6.90 -6.03
N LYS A 222 -8.83 -5.92 -5.21
CA LYS A 222 -9.83 -4.90 -5.56
C LYS A 222 -9.20 -3.75 -6.37
N SER A 223 -10.02 -3.00 -7.09
CA SER A 223 -9.60 -1.70 -7.64
C SER A 223 -9.26 -0.70 -6.53
N PHE A 224 -8.55 0.36 -6.88
CA PHE A 224 -8.21 1.51 -6.05
C PHE A 224 -8.49 2.78 -6.83
N ARG A 225 -8.63 3.91 -6.13
CA ARG A 225 -9.06 5.18 -6.69
C ARG A 225 -8.18 6.28 -6.12
N LEU A 226 -7.70 7.16 -6.98
CA LEU A 226 -7.11 8.44 -6.59
C LEU A 226 -8.10 9.54 -7.00
N GLU A 227 -8.50 10.38 -6.05
CA GLU A 227 -9.33 11.56 -6.29
C GLU A 227 -8.44 12.81 -6.47
N SER A 228 -8.84 13.78 -7.30
CA SER A 228 -7.96 14.91 -7.64
C SER A 228 -7.70 15.93 -6.52
N VAL A 229 -8.51 15.91 -5.47
CA VAL A 229 -8.41 16.85 -4.34
C VAL A 229 -7.66 16.28 -3.13
N VAL A 230 -7.19 15.02 -3.23
CA VAL A 230 -6.60 14.31 -2.11
C VAL A 230 -5.06 14.37 -2.19
N GLU A 231 -4.42 14.42 -1.02
CA GLU A 231 -2.98 14.20 -0.88
C GLU A 231 -2.55 12.82 -1.41
N PRO A 232 -1.24 12.50 -1.50
CA PRO A 232 -0.82 11.18 -1.95
C PRO A 232 -1.55 10.05 -1.22
N GLU A 233 -2.19 9.18 -2.00
CA GLU A 233 -2.90 8.01 -1.49
C GLU A 233 -2.06 6.75 -1.65
N SER A 234 -2.27 5.79 -0.75
CA SER A 234 -1.50 4.55 -0.74
C SER A 234 -2.40 3.32 -0.62
N PHE A 235 -2.11 2.33 -1.46
CA PHE A 235 -2.90 1.12 -1.60
C PHE A 235 -2.02 -0.11 -1.47
N LEU A 236 -2.56 -1.16 -0.84
CA LEU A 236 -1.85 -2.41 -0.65
C LEU A 236 -2.49 -3.55 -1.44
N ARG A 237 -1.70 -4.33 -2.17
CA ARG A 237 -2.17 -5.51 -2.93
C ARG A 237 -1.35 -6.75 -2.60
N ASN A 238 -2.02 -7.90 -2.46
CA ASN A 238 -1.35 -9.19 -2.34
C ASN A 238 -1.01 -9.72 -3.73
N LEU A 239 0.27 -9.95 -3.99
CA LEU A 239 0.76 -10.64 -5.17
C LEU A 239 1.13 -12.06 -4.77
N PRO A 240 0.40 -13.09 -5.26
CA PRO A 240 0.59 -14.46 -4.78
C PRO A 240 1.97 -15.04 -5.14
N ASP A 241 2.53 -14.63 -6.27
CA ASP A 241 3.71 -15.24 -6.89
C ASP A 241 4.68 -14.16 -7.38
N SER A 242 5.91 -14.56 -7.70
CA SER A 242 6.84 -13.72 -8.45
C SER A 242 6.48 -13.68 -9.93
N GLY A 243 6.90 -12.64 -10.65
CA GLY A 243 6.69 -12.49 -12.08
C GLY A 243 6.22 -11.11 -12.51
N THR A 244 5.81 -11.01 -13.77
CA THR A 244 5.29 -9.78 -14.37
C THR A 244 3.79 -9.69 -14.17
N TYR A 245 3.35 -8.54 -13.68
CA TYR A 245 1.97 -8.12 -13.51
C TYR A 245 1.72 -6.87 -14.35
N TYR A 246 0.46 -6.49 -14.46
CA TYR A 246 0.05 -5.30 -15.20
C TYR A 246 -0.84 -4.45 -14.32
N VAL A 247 -0.59 -3.14 -14.25
CA VAL A 247 -1.53 -2.20 -13.66
C VAL A 247 -2.24 -1.47 -14.76
N LYS A 248 -3.58 -1.46 -14.68
CA LYS A 248 -4.45 -0.69 -15.55
C LYS A 248 -4.96 0.52 -14.76
N PHE A 249 -4.70 1.70 -15.27
CA PHE A 249 -5.31 2.95 -14.81
C PHE A 249 -6.37 3.39 -15.81
N THR A 250 -7.52 3.80 -15.29
CA THR A 250 -8.63 4.33 -16.08
C THR A 250 -8.92 5.73 -15.59
N LEU A 251 -8.91 6.71 -16.50
CA LEU A 251 -9.39 8.05 -16.23
C LEU A 251 -10.92 8.03 -16.31
N ASP A 252 -11.55 8.26 -15.17
CA ASP A 252 -13.00 8.39 -15.07
C ASP A 252 -13.31 9.87 -14.85
N ASN A 253 -13.76 10.53 -15.92
CA ASN A 253 -14.21 11.91 -15.88
C ASN A 253 -15.64 11.95 -16.39
N ILE A 254 -16.61 11.96 -15.47
CA ILE A 254 -18.03 11.91 -15.81
C ILE A 254 -18.51 13.29 -16.25
N ASP A 255 -17.93 14.36 -15.69
CA ASP A 255 -18.39 15.75 -15.90
C ASP A 255 -17.37 16.68 -16.59
N TYR A 256 -16.15 16.21 -16.87
CA TYR A 256 -15.07 17.03 -17.42
C TYR A 256 -14.39 16.32 -18.61
N GLU A 257 -14.46 16.89 -19.81
CA GLU A 257 -13.57 16.46 -20.90
C GLU A 257 -12.32 17.35 -20.86
N PRO A 258 -11.23 16.94 -20.19
CA PRO A 258 -10.01 17.71 -20.20
C PRO A 258 -9.52 17.83 -21.65
N ALA A 259 -9.31 19.06 -22.11
CA ALA A 259 -8.61 19.31 -23.35
C ALA A 259 -7.10 19.26 -23.09
N GLY A 260 -6.43 18.22 -23.58
CA GLY A 260 -4.98 18.02 -23.44
C GLY A 260 -4.57 16.78 -22.65
N GLU A 261 -3.39 16.83 -22.05
CA GLU A 261 -2.87 15.73 -21.22
C GLU A 261 -3.46 15.81 -19.81
N THR A 262 -3.72 14.64 -19.20
CA THR A 262 -3.99 14.53 -17.76
C THR A 262 -2.90 13.70 -17.10
N LYS A 263 -2.18 14.28 -16.12
CA LYS A 263 -1.02 13.66 -15.47
C LYS A 263 -1.31 13.21 -14.04
N PHE A 264 -0.69 12.11 -13.65
CA PHE A 264 -0.62 11.68 -12.25
C PHE A 264 0.72 10.99 -11.96
N LEU A 265 1.04 10.87 -10.68
CA LEU A 265 2.28 10.29 -10.20
C LEU A 265 1.99 8.93 -9.58
N VAL A 266 2.83 7.93 -9.87
CA VAL A 266 2.75 6.59 -9.29
C VAL A 266 4.12 6.10 -8.84
N LYS A 267 4.14 5.34 -7.75
CA LYS A 267 5.33 4.66 -7.26
C LYS A 267 4.98 3.31 -6.66
N LEU A 268 5.74 2.29 -7.02
CA LEU A 268 5.54 0.92 -6.59
C LEU A 268 6.65 0.46 -5.64
N TYR A 269 6.25 -0.19 -4.56
CA TYR A 269 7.16 -0.86 -3.63
C TYR A 269 6.75 -2.32 -3.43
N GLU A 270 7.73 -3.21 -3.46
CA GLU A 270 7.56 -4.63 -3.12
C GLU A 270 7.99 -4.84 -1.67
N ILE A 271 7.04 -5.30 -0.86
CA ILE A 271 7.25 -5.78 0.50
C ILE A 271 7.22 -7.30 0.44
N ASN A 272 8.39 -7.91 0.61
CA ASN A 272 8.52 -9.36 0.52
C ASN A 272 7.61 -10.05 1.57
N GLY A 273 6.94 -11.16 1.20
CA GLY A 273 6.13 -12.01 2.09
C GLY A 273 6.76 -13.38 2.43
N ALA A 274 8.06 -13.56 2.19
CA ALA A 274 8.80 -14.80 2.39
C ALA A 274 9.46 -14.90 3.78
N ASP A 275 9.87 -16.13 4.11
CA ASP A 275 10.76 -16.44 5.23
C ASP A 275 12.02 -15.56 5.15
N ARG A 276 12.51 -15.09 6.30
CA ARG A 276 13.64 -14.17 6.35
C ARG A 276 14.48 -14.33 7.60
N ALA A 277 15.72 -13.85 7.55
CA ALA A 277 16.57 -13.76 8.73
C ALA A 277 16.40 -12.39 9.37
N ILE A 278 16.27 -12.36 10.70
CA ILE A 278 16.25 -11.10 11.46
C ILE A 278 17.61 -10.85 12.10
N THR A 279 17.96 -9.56 12.20
CA THR A 279 19.11 -9.08 12.97
C THR A 279 18.59 -8.39 14.22
N PHE A 280 19.14 -8.73 15.38
CA PHE A 280 18.72 -8.11 16.64
C PHE A 280 18.80 -6.58 16.59
N GLY A 281 17.76 -5.92 17.11
CA GLY A 281 17.64 -4.46 17.17
C GLY A 281 17.39 -3.78 15.82
N LYS A 282 17.21 -4.53 14.73
CA LYS A 282 16.88 -3.95 13.41
C LYS A 282 15.47 -4.33 13.00
N PRO A 283 14.59 -3.34 12.70
CA PRO A 283 13.26 -3.63 12.19
C PRO A 283 13.35 -4.35 10.84
N THR A 284 12.40 -5.26 10.64
CA THR A 284 12.25 -5.99 9.38
C THR A 284 10.80 -5.86 8.92
N LEU A 285 10.56 -5.07 7.88
CA LEU A 285 9.24 -4.87 7.29
C LEU A 285 8.74 -6.14 6.61
N ALA A 286 7.57 -6.61 6.97
CA ALA A 286 6.96 -7.80 6.42
C ALA A 286 5.54 -7.52 5.91
N TYR A 287 5.16 -8.27 4.88
CA TYR A 287 3.80 -8.31 4.39
C TYR A 287 3.19 -9.69 4.62
N GLN A 288 1.99 -9.71 5.17
CA GLN A 288 1.19 -10.91 5.35
C GLN A 288 -0.22 -10.65 4.82
N ASP A 289 -0.77 -11.56 4.01
CA ASP A 289 -2.17 -11.41 3.63
C ASP A 289 -3.11 -11.65 4.82
N LYS A 290 -4.28 -11.01 4.80
CA LYS A 290 -5.31 -11.20 5.84
C LYS A 290 -5.84 -12.65 5.92
N ALA A 291 -5.46 -13.51 4.96
CA ALA A 291 -5.79 -14.94 4.95
C ALA A 291 -4.89 -15.77 5.89
N GLY A 292 -3.95 -15.15 6.62
CA GLY A 292 -3.20 -15.80 7.69
C GLY A 292 -1.97 -16.57 7.21
N LYS A 293 -1.33 -16.14 6.10
CA LYS A 293 -0.10 -16.76 5.60
C LYS A 293 1.07 -16.65 6.59
N LYS A 294 1.52 -17.78 7.12
CA LYS A 294 2.63 -17.83 8.10
C LYS A 294 3.96 -17.39 7.48
N ILE A 295 4.70 -16.55 8.21
CA ILE A 295 6.09 -16.21 7.88
C ILE A 295 6.99 -16.80 8.97
N ASN A 296 8.09 -17.47 8.57
CA ASN A 296 9.10 -17.93 9.52
C ASN A 296 10.32 -17.00 9.51
N TYR A 297 10.62 -16.43 10.67
CA TYR A 297 11.75 -15.54 10.90
C TYR A 297 12.90 -16.32 11.51
N LYS A 298 13.95 -16.57 10.73
CA LYS A 298 15.18 -17.20 11.19
C LYS A 298 15.92 -16.25 12.13
N ILE A 299 16.22 -16.74 13.32
CA ILE A 299 16.98 -16.01 14.33
C ILE A 299 18.16 -16.85 14.81
N THR A 300 19.32 -16.22 15.00
CA THR A 300 20.51 -16.89 15.52
C THR A 300 20.93 -16.25 16.84
N VAL A 301 20.78 -17.01 17.91
CA VAL A 301 21.06 -16.62 19.29
C VAL A 301 22.47 -17.10 19.66
N LYS A 302 23.37 -16.18 20.02
CA LYS A 302 24.77 -16.51 20.33
C LYS A 302 25.01 -17.00 21.76
N THR A 303 24.12 -16.62 22.69
CA THR A 303 24.21 -16.98 24.10
C THR A 303 22.81 -17.23 24.63
N THR A 304 22.66 -18.13 25.60
CA THR A 304 21.38 -18.33 26.29
C THR A 304 20.84 -17.00 26.80
N GLY A 305 19.58 -16.72 26.49
CA GLY A 305 18.97 -15.44 26.76
C GLY A 305 17.46 -15.48 26.68
N TYR A 306 16.85 -14.40 27.17
CA TYR A 306 15.44 -14.13 26.94
C TYR A 306 15.34 -13.29 25.66
N LEU A 307 14.58 -13.83 24.72
CA LEU A 307 14.30 -13.31 23.39
C LEU A 307 12.94 -12.61 23.44
N VAL A 308 12.91 -11.34 23.03
CA VAL A 308 11.68 -10.60 22.76
C VAL A 308 11.51 -10.48 21.25
N VAL A 309 10.28 -10.68 20.80
CA VAL A 309 9.87 -10.52 19.42
C VAL A 309 8.68 -9.58 19.39
N ASP A 310 8.88 -8.44 18.74
CA ASP A 310 7.88 -7.38 18.65
C ASP A 310 7.33 -7.34 17.23
N VAL A 311 6.01 -7.33 17.12
CA VAL A 311 5.29 -7.06 15.87
C VAL A 311 4.66 -5.68 15.99
N ASN A 312 5.19 -4.74 15.21
CA ASN A 312 4.76 -3.34 15.15
C ASN A 312 3.87 -3.16 13.91
N PRO A 313 2.54 -3.06 14.06
CA PRO A 313 1.66 -2.83 12.92
C PRO A 313 1.91 -1.47 12.29
N ALA A 314 1.65 -1.34 10.98
CA ALA A 314 1.74 -0.06 10.28
C ALA A 314 0.70 0.97 10.78
N ASP A 315 -0.44 0.49 11.25
CA ASP A 315 -1.55 1.26 11.78
C ASP A 315 -1.72 0.91 13.26
N THR A 316 -1.44 1.88 14.14
CA THR A 316 -1.54 1.73 15.61
C THR A 316 -2.88 2.22 16.16
N SER A 317 -3.78 2.72 15.29
CA SER A 317 -5.08 3.26 15.70
C SER A 317 -6.10 2.19 16.10
N THR A 318 -5.87 0.94 15.68
CA THR A 318 -6.71 -0.20 16.02
C THR A 318 -5.89 -1.29 16.72
N GLY A 319 -6.51 -1.98 17.69
CA GLY A 319 -5.86 -3.08 18.39
C GLY A 319 -5.43 -4.19 17.41
N GLY A 320 -4.17 -4.59 17.49
CA GLY A 320 -3.53 -5.62 16.70
C GLY A 320 -3.40 -6.94 17.47
N LYS A 321 -3.23 -8.03 16.74
CA LYS A 321 -2.92 -9.35 17.30
C LYS A 321 -1.94 -10.10 16.42
N ALA A 322 -1.09 -10.90 17.03
CA ALA A 322 -0.23 -11.82 16.32
C ALA A 322 -0.17 -13.18 17.02
N SER A 323 -0.16 -14.24 16.22
CA SER A 323 0.07 -15.60 16.70
C SER A 323 1.51 -15.99 16.48
N PHE A 324 2.15 -16.49 17.52
CA PHE A 324 3.56 -16.86 17.52
C PHE A 324 3.74 -18.34 17.81
N ARG A 325 4.79 -18.91 17.23
CA ARG A 325 5.27 -20.24 17.58
C ARG A 325 6.77 -20.32 17.39
N LEU A 326 7.48 -20.88 18.35
CA LEU A 326 8.90 -21.13 18.26
C LEU A 326 9.16 -22.50 17.63
N LEU A 327 10.04 -22.51 16.64
CA LEU A 327 10.50 -23.70 15.94
C LEU A 327 12.01 -23.86 16.13
N ASP A 328 12.47 -25.11 16.15
CA ASP A 328 13.89 -25.45 16.16
C ASP A 328 14.58 -25.16 14.80
N LYS A 329 15.89 -25.44 14.72
CA LYS A 329 16.68 -25.28 13.49
C LYS A 329 16.16 -26.06 12.27
N ASN A 330 15.35 -27.09 12.49
CA ASN A 330 14.74 -27.94 11.46
C ASN A 330 13.28 -27.52 11.15
N LYS A 331 12.85 -26.34 11.64
CA LYS A 331 11.47 -25.84 11.54
C LYS A 331 10.44 -26.74 12.24
N LYS A 332 10.86 -27.61 13.16
CA LYS A 332 9.94 -28.39 14.00
C LYS A 332 9.52 -27.56 15.20
N ALA A 333 8.23 -27.55 15.49
CA ALA A 333 7.70 -26.79 16.62
C ALA A 333 8.22 -27.31 17.98
N ILE A 334 8.70 -26.37 18.80
CA ILE A 334 9.12 -26.62 20.19
C ILE A 334 8.21 -25.93 21.21
N THR A 335 7.39 -24.97 20.79
CA THR A 335 6.29 -24.39 21.59
C THR A 335 4.93 -24.59 20.93
N LYS A 336 3.86 -24.36 21.69
CA LYS A 336 2.50 -24.26 21.15
C LYS A 336 2.32 -22.91 20.47
N SER A 337 1.34 -22.83 19.57
CA SER A 337 0.94 -21.54 19.01
C SER A 337 0.22 -20.72 20.09
N SER A 338 0.59 -19.46 20.25
CA SER A 338 -0.01 -18.52 21.20
C SER A 338 -0.40 -17.24 20.48
N THR A 339 -1.63 -16.77 20.65
CA THR A 339 -2.09 -15.49 20.12
C THR A 339 -1.94 -14.43 21.20
N VAL A 340 -1.21 -13.36 20.88
CA VAL A 340 -0.99 -12.19 21.73
C VAL A 340 -1.69 -10.99 21.09
N TYR A 341 -2.16 -10.07 21.94
CA TYR A 341 -2.83 -8.84 21.57
C TYR A 341 -1.97 -7.68 22.09
N ASN A 342 -1.89 -6.59 21.35
CA ASN A 342 -1.26 -5.39 21.89
C ASN A 342 -2.15 -4.75 22.96
N ALA A 343 -1.53 -3.97 23.83
CA ALA A 343 -2.22 -3.15 24.82
C ALA A 343 -2.32 -1.72 24.30
N GLN A 344 -3.40 -1.03 24.68
CA GLN A 344 -3.52 0.40 24.49
C GLN A 344 -2.50 1.10 25.41
N GLU A 345 -1.82 2.11 24.89
CA GLU A 345 -0.86 2.88 25.68
C GLU A 345 -1.58 3.77 26.71
N ASP A 346 -0.89 4.13 27.80
CA ASP A 346 -1.47 4.81 28.95
C ASP A 346 -2.05 6.21 28.62
N ASP A 347 -1.62 6.83 27.52
CA ASP A 347 -2.12 8.11 26.99
C ASP A 347 -3.27 7.97 25.96
N SER A 348 -3.62 6.73 25.60
CA SER A 348 -4.93 6.25 25.12
C SER A 348 -5.46 6.68 23.74
N THR A 349 -4.61 6.90 22.75
CA THR A 349 -5.08 6.89 21.33
C THR A 349 -4.42 5.85 20.44
N GLU A 350 -3.34 5.22 20.92
CA GLU A 350 -2.55 4.26 20.15
C GLU A 350 -2.39 2.94 20.91
N TYR A 351 -2.13 1.88 20.15
CA TYR A 351 -1.76 0.59 20.68
C TYR A 351 -0.28 0.32 20.43
N GLY A 352 0.40 -0.18 21.46
CA GLY A 352 1.81 -0.53 21.39
C GLY A 352 2.11 -1.80 20.58
N PRO A 353 3.34 -2.33 20.67
CA PRO A 353 3.74 -3.56 19.99
C PRO A 353 2.95 -4.79 20.47
N VAL A 354 2.81 -5.78 19.57
CA VAL A 354 2.46 -7.14 20.00
C VAL A 354 3.75 -7.88 20.34
N GLU A 355 4.02 -8.06 21.63
CA GLU A 355 5.26 -8.65 22.12
C GLU A 355 5.13 -10.15 22.46
N LYS A 356 6.11 -10.96 22.07
CA LYS A 356 6.22 -12.36 22.49
C LYS A 356 7.59 -12.64 23.06
N TYR A 357 7.60 -13.44 24.12
CA TYR A 357 8.79 -13.75 24.89
C TYR A 357 9.15 -15.24 24.84
N TYR A 358 10.44 -15.54 24.77
CA TYR A 358 10.98 -16.91 24.87
C TYR A 358 12.31 -16.92 25.63
N THR A 359 12.55 -17.90 26.49
CA THR A 359 13.91 -18.17 27.00
C THR A 359 14.52 -19.32 26.20
N VAL A 360 15.61 -19.05 25.48
CA VAL A 360 16.22 -20.00 24.54
C VAL A 360 17.72 -20.15 24.78
N PRO A 361 18.30 -21.36 24.64
CA PRO A 361 19.74 -21.54 24.62
C PRO A 361 20.35 -20.99 23.33
N ALA A 362 21.68 -20.85 23.30
CA ALA A 362 22.39 -20.52 22.08
C ALA A 362 22.05 -21.51 20.95
N GLY A 363 21.75 -20.99 19.76
CA GLY A 363 21.29 -21.81 18.64
C GLY A 363 20.59 -21.00 17.55
N THR A 364 20.13 -21.71 16.53
CA THR A 364 19.31 -21.16 15.45
C THR A 364 17.88 -21.63 15.61
N TYR A 365 16.94 -20.70 15.51
CA TYR A 365 15.51 -20.94 15.65
C TYR A 365 14.77 -20.28 14.50
N TYR A 366 13.49 -20.62 14.38
CA TYR A 366 12.55 -19.86 13.57
C TYR A 366 11.37 -19.44 14.42
N ILE A 367 11.01 -18.16 14.37
CA ILE A 367 9.76 -17.65 14.95
C ILE A 367 8.73 -17.65 13.83
N GLN A 368 7.70 -18.48 13.96
CA GLN A 368 6.56 -18.47 13.05
C GLN A 368 5.55 -17.44 13.52
N VAL A 369 5.20 -16.49 12.66
CA VAL A 369 4.28 -15.39 12.96
C VAL A 369 3.06 -15.43 12.06
N THR A 370 1.91 -15.06 12.62
CA THR A 370 0.68 -14.76 11.90
C THR A 370 0.04 -13.51 12.49
N ALA A 371 0.19 -12.36 11.84
CA ALA A 371 -0.33 -11.07 12.29
C ALA A 371 -1.73 -10.77 11.71
N SER A 372 -2.52 -9.96 12.41
CA SER A 372 -3.76 -9.36 11.90
C SER A 372 -3.50 -8.34 10.80
N ASP A 373 -2.41 -7.60 10.95
CA ASP A 373 -2.05 -6.48 10.11
C ASP A 373 -1.29 -6.95 8.88
N SER A 374 -1.67 -6.37 7.75
CA SER A 374 -1.13 -6.82 6.47
C SER A 374 0.29 -6.36 6.23
N ILE A 375 0.71 -5.28 6.89
CA ILE A 375 2.08 -4.79 6.92
C ILE A 375 2.45 -4.53 8.38
N TYR A 376 3.63 -4.98 8.77
CA TYR A 376 4.18 -4.74 10.09
C TYR A 376 5.70 -4.79 10.04
N GLU A 377 6.35 -4.16 11.02
CA GLU A 377 7.76 -4.41 11.30
C GLU A 377 7.90 -5.49 12.37
N LEU A 378 8.85 -6.40 12.17
CA LEU A 378 9.27 -7.33 13.20
C LEU A 378 10.63 -6.94 13.73
N VAL A 379 10.73 -6.76 15.05
CA VAL A 379 11.98 -6.49 15.76
C VAL A 379 12.26 -7.66 16.70
N GLY A 380 13.50 -8.11 16.75
CA GLY A 380 13.96 -9.05 17.76
C GLY A 380 14.95 -8.38 18.71
N SER A 381 14.85 -8.64 20.00
CA SER A 381 15.85 -8.27 20.99
C SER A 381 16.24 -9.49 21.85
N LEU A 382 17.45 -9.47 22.43
CA LEU A 382 17.94 -10.55 23.25
C LEU A 382 18.72 -9.98 24.43
N GLU A 383 18.31 -10.34 25.64
CA GLU A 383 19.11 -10.09 26.84
C GLU A 383 19.67 -11.42 27.37
N LYS A 384 20.95 -11.39 27.73
CA LYS A 384 21.68 -12.57 28.18
C LYS A 384 21.19 -13.01 29.56
N CYS A 385 20.77 -14.27 29.67
CA CYS A 385 20.41 -14.86 30.95
C CYS A 385 21.66 -15.42 31.65
N LYS A 386 21.68 -15.30 32.98
CA LYS A 386 22.64 -15.97 33.87
C LYS A 386 21.85 -16.60 35.01
N THR A 387 22.12 -17.85 35.35
CA THR A 387 21.59 -18.47 36.57
C THR A 387 22.65 -18.46 37.66
N ASN A 388 22.23 -18.20 38.89
CA ASN A 388 23.04 -18.41 40.09
C ASN A 388 22.35 -19.33 41.11
N ALA A 389 21.35 -20.09 40.65
CA ALA A 389 20.60 -21.03 41.47
C ALA A 389 21.43 -22.23 41.93
N GLY A 390 20.99 -22.84 43.03
CA GLY A 390 21.48 -24.15 43.45
C GLY A 390 20.73 -25.28 42.74
N PRO A 391 21.38 -26.34 42.24
CA PRO A 391 20.70 -27.43 41.53
C PRO A 391 19.97 -28.42 42.46
N SER A 392 20.09 -28.25 43.77
CA SER A 392 19.43 -29.09 44.77
C SER A 392 19.23 -28.34 46.08
N LYS A 393 18.32 -28.82 46.93
CA LYS A 393 18.06 -28.23 48.25
C LYS A 393 19.34 -28.08 49.10
N ALA A 394 20.22 -29.08 49.05
CA ALA A 394 21.50 -29.06 49.79
C ALA A 394 22.48 -28.01 49.24
N LYS A 395 22.47 -27.80 47.92
CA LYS A 395 23.32 -26.82 47.22
C LYS A 395 22.60 -25.49 46.97
N ALA A 396 21.49 -25.24 47.67
CA ALA A 396 20.67 -24.05 47.48
C ALA A 396 21.48 -22.77 47.65
N LYS A 397 21.29 -21.81 46.74
CA LYS A 397 21.97 -20.52 46.78
C LYS A 397 21.45 -19.69 47.95
N SER A 398 22.35 -19.26 48.83
CA SER A 398 22.00 -18.36 49.94
C SER A 398 21.66 -16.96 49.44
N LEU A 399 20.51 -16.44 49.88
CA LEU A 399 20.05 -15.08 49.66
C LEU A 399 20.08 -14.30 50.98
N LYS A 400 20.41 -13.02 50.90
CA LYS A 400 20.37 -12.08 52.01
C LYS A 400 19.33 -10.99 51.71
N VAL A 401 18.49 -10.69 52.71
CA VAL A 401 17.48 -9.62 52.66
C VAL A 401 18.15 -8.30 52.25
N MET A 402 17.57 -7.61 51.28
CA MET A 402 18.01 -6.35 50.69
C MET A 402 19.43 -6.34 50.07
N LYS A 403 20.09 -7.50 49.94
CA LYS A 403 21.51 -7.58 49.53
C LYS A 403 21.81 -8.50 48.36
N THR A 404 20.93 -9.45 48.05
CA THR A 404 21.21 -10.46 47.02
C THR A 404 20.09 -10.53 46.01
N PHE A 405 20.47 -10.37 44.74
CA PHE A 405 19.64 -10.69 43.59
C PHE A 405 19.95 -12.11 43.12
N ALA A 406 18.90 -12.91 43.02
CA ALA A 406 18.93 -14.20 42.36
C ALA A 406 18.43 -14.05 40.94
N ASN A 407 19.08 -14.73 40.01
CA ASN A 407 18.62 -14.85 38.64
C ASN A 407 18.56 -16.34 38.31
N GLY A 408 17.57 -16.73 37.52
CA GLY A 408 17.42 -18.09 37.05
C GLY A 408 16.56 -18.12 35.79
N TYR A 409 16.59 -19.26 35.13
CA TYR A 409 15.83 -19.47 33.91
C TYR A 409 15.64 -20.96 33.65
N PHE A 410 14.58 -21.29 32.93
CA PHE A 410 14.40 -22.58 32.29
C PHE A 410 14.06 -22.36 30.82
N THR A 411 14.66 -23.15 29.94
CA THR A 411 14.40 -23.15 28.51
C THR A 411 13.46 -24.30 28.13
N THR A 412 12.95 -24.29 26.91
CA THR A 412 12.16 -25.42 26.37
C THR A 412 12.97 -26.72 26.27
N ALA A 413 14.30 -26.65 26.25
CA ALA A 413 15.18 -27.81 26.16
C ALA A 413 15.42 -28.51 27.52
N ASP A 414 15.25 -27.80 28.63
CA ASP A 414 15.54 -28.30 29.97
C ASP A 414 14.53 -29.38 30.40
N SER A 415 14.87 -30.22 31.37
CA SER A 415 13.92 -31.21 31.90
C SER A 415 12.91 -30.57 32.87
N THR A 416 11.68 -31.10 32.95
CA THR A 416 10.72 -30.72 34.02
C THR A 416 11.15 -31.23 35.41
N ALA A 417 12.19 -32.07 35.48
CA ALA A 417 12.80 -32.51 36.73
C ALA A 417 13.89 -31.55 37.24
N GLU A 418 14.32 -30.58 36.42
CA GLU A 418 15.27 -29.56 36.85
C GLU A 418 14.59 -28.55 37.79
N VAL A 419 15.33 -28.18 38.83
CA VAL A 419 14.81 -27.33 39.91
C VAL A 419 15.89 -26.39 40.38
N ASP A 420 15.52 -25.11 40.43
CA ASP A 420 16.35 -24.05 40.99
C ASP A 420 16.01 -23.88 42.48
N TRP A 421 17.05 -23.98 43.30
CA TRP A 421 16.96 -23.87 44.76
C TRP A 421 17.69 -22.65 45.29
N TYR A 422 16.98 -21.89 46.10
CA TYR A 422 17.52 -20.81 46.92
C TYR A 422 17.18 -21.04 48.39
N LYS A 423 17.93 -20.40 49.28
CA LYS A 423 17.67 -20.45 50.73
C LYS A 423 17.94 -19.11 51.37
N PHE A 424 17.25 -18.83 52.48
CA PHE A 424 17.54 -17.68 53.33
C PHE A 424 17.34 -18.04 54.79
N THR A 425 17.94 -17.24 55.68
CA THR A 425 17.86 -17.45 57.12
C THR A 425 17.24 -16.20 57.75
N ALA A 426 16.15 -16.40 58.49
CA ALA A 426 15.62 -15.40 59.40
C ALA A 426 16.35 -15.53 60.74
N ASN A 427 17.01 -14.46 61.18
CA ASN A 427 17.83 -14.45 62.40
C ASN A 427 17.01 -14.23 63.69
N SER A 428 15.80 -13.69 63.51
CA SER A 428 14.78 -13.37 64.50
C SER A 428 13.42 -13.48 63.82
N ASN A 429 12.33 -13.39 64.59
CA ASN A 429 11.01 -13.17 64.01
C ASN A 429 11.04 -11.83 63.25
N GLN A 430 10.99 -11.89 61.92
CA GLN A 430 11.12 -10.72 61.06
C GLN A 430 10.22 -10.84 59.84
N PHE A 431 9.73 -9.70 59.37
CA PHE A 431 8.96 -9.63 58.13
C PHE A 431 9.89 -9.70 56.93
N ILE A 432 9.61 -10.61 56.00
CA ILE A 432 10.35 -10.74 54.73
C ILE A 432 9.32 -10.87 53.60
N GLN A 433 9.52 -10.12 52.53
CA GLN A 433 8.84 -10.34 51.27
C GLN A 433 9.78 -11.07 50.31
N VAL A 434 9.33 -12.21 49.81
CA VAL A 434 9.96 -12.92 48.70
C VAL A 434 9.33 -12.43 47.41
N TYR A 435 10.07 -11.63 46.66
CA TYR A 435 9.58 -10.95 45.44
C TYR A 435 10.30 -11.49 44.21
N MET A 436 9.53 -11.84 43.18
CA MET A 436 10.06 -12.38 41.93
C MET A 436 9.41 -11.67 40.74
N ARG A 437 10.25 -11.20 39.80
CA ARG A 437 9.83 -10.81 38.45
C ARG A 437 10.16 -11.94 37.49
N TYR A 438 9.26 -12.23 36.56
CA TYR A 438 9.47 -13.31 35.63
C TYR A 438 8.80 -13.06 34.28
N VAL A 439 9.39 -13.61 33.24
CA VAL A 439 8.85 -13.67 31.88
C VAL A 439 8.62 -15.13 31.55
N LEU A 440 7.44 -15.49 31.05
CA LEU A 440 7.00 -16.88 30.94
C LEU A 440 6.25 -17.18 29.64
N ASP A 441 6.66 -18.27 29.01
CA ASP A 441 5.93 -18.98 27.96
C ASP A 441 5.55 -20.37 28.51
N GLY A 442 4.26 -20.64 28.67
CA GLY A 442 3.75 -21.91 29.21
C GLY A 442 3.50 -21.95 30.72
N LYS A 443 4.06 -22.95 31.41
CA LYS A 443 3.74 -23.30 32.81
C LYS A 443 4.97 -23.41 33.72
N PHE A 444 4.87 -22.86 34.93
CA PHE A 444 5.88 -23.00 35.98
C PHE A 444 5.28 -23.02 37.39
N ASP A 445 6.08 -23.47 38.34
CA ASP A 445 5.75 -23.55 39.76
C ASP A 445 6.84 -22.86 40.61
N TYR A 446 6.37 -22.24 41.69
CA TYR A 446 7.17 -21.53 42.67
C TYR A 446 6.67 -21.89 44.07
N GLU A 447 7.57 -22.35 44.94
CA GLU A 447 7.24 -22.80 46.30
C GLU A 447 8.20 -22.17 47.33
N VAL A 448 7.65 -21.74 48.47
CA VAL A 448 8.41 -21.36 49.67
C VAL A 448 8.21 -22.41 50.73
N LEU A 449 9.29 -22.94 51.29
CA LEU A 449 9.28 -24.07 52.22
C LEU A 449 10.06 -23.75 53.49
N ASN A 450 9.66 -24.33 54.62
CA ASN A 450 10.49 -24.32 55.82
C ASN A 450 11.61 -25.37 55.74
N SER A 451 12.48 -25.40 56.76
CA SER A 451 13.62 -26.35 56.84
C SER A 451 13.19 -27.81 56.72
N LYS A 452 12.04 -28.17 57.33
CA LYS A 452 11.43 -29.51 57.30
C LYS A 452 10.82 -29.88 55.94
N GLY A 453 10.80 -28.95 54.97
CA GLY A 453 10.20 -29.17 53.65
C GLY A 453 8.69 -29.00 53.62
N LYS A 454 8.06 -28.48 54.68
CA LYS A 454 6.65 -28.09 54.63
C LYS A 454 6.52 -26.85 53.73
N VAL A 455 5.67 -26.95 52.72
CA VAL A 455 5.31 -25.83 51.85
C VAL A 455 4.51 -24.81 52.66
N LEU A 456 5.00 -23.58 52.69
CA LEU A 456 4.36 -22.43 53.33
C LEU A 456 3.56 -21.61 52.32
N TYR A 457 4.04 -21.58 51.07
CA TYR A 457 3.40 -20.92 49.96
C TYR A 457 3.69 -21.67 48.67
N LYS A 458 2.68 -21.75 47.80
CA LYS A 458 2.81 -22.32 46.45
C LYS A 458 2.07 -21.43 45.46
N LEU A 459 2.75 -21.12 44.37
CA LEU A 459 2.15 -20.56 43.17
C LEU A 459 2.36 -21.53 42.02
N SER A 460 1.26 -21.91 41.37
CA SER A 460 1.28 -22.61 40.09
C SER A 460 0.71 -21.66 39.04
N LYS A 461 1.46 -21.39 37.97
CA LYS A 461 0.98 -20.58 36.84
C LYS A 461 1.02 -21.40 35.56
N GLY A 462 -0.03 -21.25 34.77
CA GLY A 462 -0.06 -21.71 33.38
C GLY A 462 -0.72 -20.67 32.53
N PHE A 463 0.02 -20.13 31.56
CA PHE A 463 -0.51 -19.16 30.62
C PHE A 463 -0.83 -19.82 29.29
N THR A 464 -1.97 -19.45 28.73
CA THR A 464 -2.42 -19.88 27.40
C THR A 464 -2.76 -18.70 26.49
N SER A 465 -2.77 -17.45 26.98
CA SER A 465 -3.33 -16.32 26.21
C SER A 465 -2.86 -14.90 26.59
N LYS A 466 -2.27 -14.68 27.77
CA LYS A 466 -1.51 -13.46 28.08
C LYS A 466 -0.13 -13.92 28.51
N GLU A 467 0.89 -13.64 27.73
CA GLU A 467 2.29 -13.93 28.02
C GLU A 467 3.00 -12.59 28.11
N GLY A 468 3.88 -12.41 29.09
CA GLY A 468 4.46 -11.11 29.38
C GLY A 468 5.40 -11.13 30.58
N ALA A 469 5.80 -9.93 31.00
CA ALA A 469 6.50 -9.71 32.25
C ALA A 469 5.51 -9.66 33.42
N TYR A 470 5.77 -10.47 34.44
CA TYR A 470 4.93 -10.61 35.62
C TYR A 470 5.75 -10.42 36.89
N GLN A 471 5.03 -10.23 37.99
CA GLN A 471 5.59 -10.23 39.33
C GLN A 471 4.74 -11.06 40.28
N VAL A 472 5.39 -11.65 41.28
CA VAL A 472 4.73 -12.28 42.44
C VAL A 472 5.49 -11.88 43.70
N ALA A 473 4.73 -11.64 44.76
CA ALA A 473 5.26 -11.42 46.10
C ALA A 473 4.59 -12.37 47.09
N TYR A 474 5.38 -13.01 47.94
CA TYR A 474 4.90 -13.67 49.15
C TYR A 474 5.52 -12.98 50.36
N SER A 475 4.69 -12.36 51.20
CA SER A 475 5.14 -11.61 52.37
C SER A 475 4.63 -12.28 53.63
N ASN A 476 5.51 -12.50 54.61
CA ASN A 476 5.12 -13.06 55.89
C ASN A 476 6.13 -12.68 57.00
N TYR A 477 5.71 -12.85 58.25
CA TYR A 477 6.64 -12.96 59.37
C TYR A 477 7.23 -14.37 59.41
N PHE A 478 8.55 -14.44 59.41
CA PHE A 478 9.30 -15.69 59.47
C PHE A 478 9.99 -15.80 60.83
N ASP A 479 9.65 -16.86 61.57
CA ASP A 479 10.37 -17.23 62.79
C ASP A 479 11.85 -17.48 62.52
N LYS A 480 12.66 -17.44 63.58
CA LYS A 480 14.09 -17.74 63.48
C LYS A 480 14.30 -19.13 62.87
N GLY A 481 14.95 -19.20 61.72
CA GLY A 481 15.10 -20.45 60.98
C GLY A 481 15.61 -20.28 59.56
N THR A 482 15.83 -21.42 58.89
CA THR A 482 16.20 -21.46 57.47
C THR A 482 15.01 -21.88 56.63
N TYR A 483 14.80 -21.15 55.54
CA TYR A 483 13.73 -21.34 54.57
C TYR A 483 14.31 -21.55 53.19
N TYR A 484 13.53 -22.20 52.33
CA TYR A 484 13.93 -22.58 50.98
C TYR A 484 12.92 -22.05 49.97
N ILE A 485 13.42 -21.68 48.80
CA ILE A 485 12.62 -21.28 47.65
C ILE A 485 12.95 -22.28 46.54
N LYS A 486 11.92 -22.88 45.97
CA LYS A 486 12.00 -23.91 44.94
C LYS A 486 11.26 -23.42 43.69
N ILE A 487 11.94 -23.38 42.56
CA ILE A 487 11.39 -22.92 41.28
C ILE A 487 11.64 -23.99 40.22
N TYR A 488 10.62 -24.33 39.44
CA TYR A 488 10.73 -25.36 38.41
C TYR A 488 9.67 -25.16 37.33
N LYS A 489 9.96 -25.62 36.11
CA LYS A 489 8.94 -25.66 35.04
C LYS A 489 8.10 -26.93 35.17
N SER A 490 6.78 -26.79 34.95
CA SER A 490 5.83 -27.92 35.00
C SER A 490 5.27 -28.31 33.63
N GLY A 491 5.71 -27.64 32.57
CA GLY A 491 5.44 -28.03 31.18
C GLY A 491 6.74 -28.26 30.41
N THR A 492 6.75 -29.29 29.55
CA THR A 492 7.91 -29.61 28.71
C THR A 492 8.22 -28.50 27.71
N ALA A 493 7.18 -27.91 27.12
CA ALA A 493 7.27 -26.79 26.19
C ALA A 493 7.36 -25.42 26.88
N SER A 494 7.52 -25.36 28.21
CA SER A 494 7.60 -24.09 28.93
C SER A 494 9.01 -23.49 28.86
N SER A 495 9.08 -22.17 28.88
CA SER A 495 10.30 -21.43 29.16
C SER A 495 10.02 -20.27 30.10
N VAL A 496 10.95 -19.97 31.01
CA VAL A 496 10.82 -18.88 31.98
C VAL A 496 12.19 -18.25 32.22
N SER A 497 12.25 -16.93 32.38
CA SER A 497 13.40 -16.20 32.91
C SER A 497 12.91 -15.40 34.11
N TYR A 498 13.67 -15.36 35.20
CA TYR A 498 13.23 -14.66 36.40
C TYR A 498 14.37 -14.02 37.18
N THR A 499 14.00 -12.99 37.92
CA THR A 499 14.81 -12.37 38.97
C THR A 499 14.08 -12.48 40.30
N LEU A 500 14.81 -12.74 41.37
CA LEU A 500 14.30 -13.01 42.70
C LEU A 500 15.07 -12.18 43.71
N GLN A 501 14.36 -11.52 44.63
CA GLN A 501 14.95 -10.75 45.71
C GLN A 501 14.15 -10.93 47.00
N LEU A 502 14.83 -10.67 48.12
CA LEU A 502 14.22 -10.66 49.45
C LEU A 502 14.18 -9.21 49.92
N LEU A 503 12.99 -8.71 50.22
CA LEU A 503 12.74 -7.35 50.68
C LEU A 503 12.31 -7.37 52.15
N ASP A 504 12.61 -6.31 52.88
CA ASP A 504 12.10 -6.08 54.24
C ASP A 504 10.83 -5.21 54.22
N TYR A 505 10.26 -4.96 55.40
CA TYR A 505 9.04 -4.17 55.55
C TYR A 505 9.25 -2.66 55.30
N GLU A 506 10.44 -2.13 55.60
CA GLU A 506 10.70 -0.68 55.46
C GLU A 506 10.79 -0.26 54.00
N TYR A 507 11.33 -1.12 53.13
CA TYR A 507 11.35 -0.87 51.69
C TYR A 507 9.96 -0.79 51.05
N LEU A 508 8.94 -1.43 51.64
CA LEU A 508 7.57 -1.44 51.08
C LEU A 508 6.74 -0.20 51.42
N LYS A 509 7.24 0.67 52.31
CA LYS A 509 6.55 1.92 52.70
C LYS A 509 6.93 3.13 51.84
N ASN A 510 8.01 3.02 51.08
CA ASN A 510 8.51 4.02 50.15
C ASN A 510 8.25 3.55 48.71
#